data_AF-A0A832UAN6-F1
#
_entry.id   AF-A0A832UAN6-F1
#
_cell.length_a   1.000
_cell.length_b   1.000
_cell.length_c   1.000
_cell.angle_alpha   90.00
_cell.angle_beta   90.00
_cell.angle_gamma   90.00
#
_symmetry.space_group_name_H-M   'P 1'
#
loop_
_entity.id
_entity.type
_entity.pdbx_description
1 polymer ?
#
loop_
_entity_poly.entity_id
_entity_poly.type
_entity_poly.pdbx_seq_one_letter_code
_entity_poly.pdbx_strand_id
1 'polypeptide(L)'
;MYKNFVFIQIGVIDAGVFKGAEEIKELQTEICKDVDEYVKLISSHGYYAEGFTAVGTDVVEEITKLAPEILKKFPNAIFFGGQIVFPNDSRLTRWLHNYTVFASQRKLYAEGIPFVVLPIKV
;
A
#
# COMPACT_ATOMS: atom_id res chain seq x y z
N MET A 1 4.07 0.47 -21.42
CA MET A 1 2.67 0.54 -20.91
C MET A 1 2.45 -0.70 -20.06
N TYR A 2 1.97 -0.55 -18.83
CA TYR A 2 1.73 -1.68 -17.91
C TYR A 2 0.41 -2.38 -18.27
N LYS A 3 0.35 -3.71 -18.08
CA LYS A 3 -0.83 -4.53 -18.40
C LYS A 3 -1.45 -5.23 -17.19
N ASN A 4 -0.68 -5.32 -16.10
CA ASN A 4 -1.08 -5.94 -14.85
C ASN A 4 -1.03 -4.88 -13.76
N PHE A 5 -2.08 -4.81 -12.95
CA PHE A 5 -2.22 -3.87 -11.85
C PHE A 5 -2.36 -4.65 -10.56
N VAL A 6 -1.53 -4.32 -9.56
CA VAL A 6 -1.59 -4.96 -8.25
C VAL A 6 -1.86 -3.87 -7.22
N PHE A 7 -2.99 -4.00 -6.53
CA PHE A 7 -3.40 -3.08 -5.48
C PHE A 7 -2.99 -3.65 -4.13
N ILE A 8 -2.42 -2.81 -3.26
CA ILE A 8 -1.98 -3.18 -1.92
C ILE A 8 -2.63 -2.24 -0.93
N GLN A 9 -3.35 -2.77 0.05
CA GLN A 9 -3.94 -1.98 1.14
C GLN A 9 -3.59 -2.61 2.49
N ILE A 10 -3.04 -1.80 3.39
CA ILE A 10 -2.71 -2.23 4.74
C ILE A 10 -3.68 -1.58 5.72
N GLY A 11 -4.45 -2.39 6.45
CA GLY A 11 -5.25 -1.93 7.59
C GLY A 11 -4.36 -1.73 8.80
N VAL A 12 -4.29 -0.50 9.32
CA VAL A 12 -3.48 -0.20 10.51
C VAL A 12 -4.32 -0.37 11.77
N ILE A 13 -3.83 -1.19 12.70
CA ILE A 13 -4.44 -1.35 14.02
C ILE A 13 -3.58 -0.71 15.10
N ASP A 14 -4.23 -0.07 16.09
CA ASP A 14 -3.56 0.44 17.27
C ASP A 14 -3.46 -0.67 18.33
N ALA A 15 -2.22 -1.06 18.65
CA ALA A 15 -1.94 -2.09 19.64
C ALA A 15 -2.46 -1.74 21.05
N GLY A 16 -2.64 -0.45 21.37
CA GLY A 16 -3.09 0.02 22.68
C GLY A 16 -4.62 0.20 22.81
N VAL A 17 -5.34 0.27 21.69
CA VAL A 17 -6.81 0.51 21.63
C VAL A 17 -7.56 -0.74 21.18
N PHE A 18 -6.88 -1.89 21.16
CA PHE A 18 -7.40 -3.13 20.61
C PHE A 18 -8.66 -3.64 21.34
N LYS A 19 -9.82 -3.69 20.67
CA LYS A 19 -11.09 -4.13 21.29
C LYS A 19 -11.46 -5.59 21.03
N GLY A 20 -10.71 -6.32 20.19
CA GLY A 20 -10.86 -7.77 20.04
C GLY A 20 -10.71 -8.29 18.61
N ALA A 21 -10.78 -9.62 18.45
CA ALA A 21 -10.61 -10.29 17.16
C ALA A 21 -11.73 -10.01 16.15
N GLU A 22 -12.88 -9.49 16.60
CA GLU A 22 -14.02 -9.13 15.74
C GLU A 22 -13.73 -7.83 14.96
N GLU A 23 -13.17 -6.82 15.62
CA GLU A 23 -12.78 -5.54 14.99
C GLU A 23 -11.70 -5.74 13.92
N ILE A 24 -10.76 -6.69 14.11
CA ILE A 24 -9.81 -7.09 13.05
C ILE A 24 -10.54 -7.66 11.84
N LYS A 25 -11.53 -8.54 12.06
CA LYS A 25 -12.26 -9.18 10.96
C LYS A 25 -13.10 -8.16 10.18
N GLU A 26 -13.72 -7.21 10.88
CA GLU A 26 -14.45 -6.12 10.26
C GLU A 26 -13.50 -5.26 9.41
N LEU A 27 -12.37 -4.82 9.97
CA LEU A 27 -11.35 -4.06 9.24
C LEU A 27 -10.84 -4.84 8.03
N GLN A 28 -10.52 -6.13 8.21
CA GLN A 28 -10.08 -6.99 7.11
C GLN A 28 -11.13 -7.09 6.01
N THR A 29 -12.42 -7.17 6.36
CA THR A 29 -13.52 -7.23 5.40
C THR A 29 -13.66 -5.91 4.64
N GLU A 30 -13.54 -4.79 5.35
CA GLU A 30 -13.60 -3.45 4.76
C GLU A 30 -12.47 -3.22 3.76
N ILE A 31 -11.21 -3.45 4.16
CA ILE A 31 -10.07 -3.24 3.26
C ILE A 31 -10.09 -4.18 2.05
N CYS A 32 -10.57 -5.43 2.21
CA CYS A 32 -10.75 -6.34 1.08
C CYS A 32 -11.78 -5.80 0.09
N LYS A 33 -12.89 -5.26 0.60
CA LYS A 33 -13.95 -4.68 -0.23
C LYS A 33 -13.44 -3.47 -1.00
N ASP A 34 -12.71 -2.57 -0.35
CA ASP A 34 -12.14 -1.38 -0.98
C ASP A 34 -11.21 -1.77 -2.15
N VAL A 35 -10.27 -2.69 -1.90
CA VAL A 35 -9.36 -3.17 -2.93
C VAL A 35 -10.11 -3.85 -4.09
N ASP A 36 -11.13 -4.64 -3.78
CA ASP A 36 -11.95 -5.32 -4.79
C ASP A 36 -12.66 -4.33 -5.73
N GLU A 37 -13.06 -3.15 -5.26
CA GLU A 37 -13.65 -2.11 -6.11
C GLU A 37 -12.65 -1.61 -7.16
N TYR A 38 -11.39 -1.38 -6.79
CA TYR A 38 -10.33 -1.02 -7.72
C TYR A 38 -9.98 -2.15 -8.69
N VAL A 39 -9.93 -3.40 -8.21
CA VAL A 39 -9.71 -4.57 -9.05
C VAL A 39 -10.81 -4.71 -10.10
N LYS A 40 -12.08 -4.59 -9.70
CA LYS A 40 -13.23 -4.63 -10.60
C LYS A 40 -13.18 -3.50 -11.63
N LEU A 41 -12.83 -2.29 -11.20
CA LEU A 41 -12.70 -1.14 -12.08
C LEU A 41 -11.67 -1.41 -13.19
N ILE A 42 -10.45 -1.81 -12.83
CA ILE A 42 -9.40 -2.08 -13.82
C ILE A 42 -9.74 -3.29 -14.71
N SER A 43 -10.30 -4.35 -14.11
CA SER A 43 -10.71 -5.55 -14.84
C SER A 43 -11.82 -5.27 -15.85
N SER A 44 -12.77 -4.38 -15.54
CA SER A 44 -13.82 -3.97 -16.49
C SER A 44 -13.30 -3.22 -17.72
N HIS A 45 -12.07 -2.68 -17.64
CA HIS A 45 -11.37 -2.05 -18.76
C HIS A 45 -10.46 -3.03 -19.54
N GLY A 46 -10.52 -4.34 -19.23
CA GLY A 46 -9.80 -5.38 -19.97
C GLY A 46 -8.35 -5.62 -19.52
N TYR A 47 -7.94 -5.09 -18.37
CA TYR A 47 -6.60 -5.32 -17.80
C TYR A 47 -6.65 -6.36 -16.69
N TYR A 48 -5.54 -7.06 -16.44
CA TYR A 48 -5.44 -7.92 -15.27
C TYR A 48 -5.26 -7.05 -14.02
N ALA A 49 -6.07 -7.31 -12.99
CA ALA A 49 -5.91 -6.69 -11.69
C ALA A 49 -6.04 -7.69 -10.55
N GLU A 50 -5.32 -7.44 -9.46
CA GLU A 50 -5.39 -8.24 -8.24
C GLU A 50 -5.12 -7.41 -6.99
N GLY A 51 -5.72 -7.81 -5.89
CA GLY A 51 -5.62 -7.16 -4.59
C GLY A 51 -4.82 -7.97 -3.58
N PHE A 52 -3.96 -7.31 -2.82
CA PHE A 52 -3.30 -7.85 -1.64
C PHE A 52 -3.63 -6.96 -0.44
N THR A 53 -4.05 -7.58 0.65
CA THR A 53 -4.40 -6.88 1.88
C THR A 53 -3.68 -7.51 3.05
N ALA A 54 -3.25 -6.70 4.01
CA ALA A 54 -2.82 -7.17 5.32
C ALA A 54 -3.32 -6.24 6.41
N VAL A 55 -3.37 -6.74 7.65
CA VAL A 55 -3.68 -5.95 8.83
C VAL A 55 -2.49 -6.05 9.78
N GLY A 56 -2.02 -4.91 10.28
CA GLY A 56 -0.87 -4.85 11.16
C GLY A 56 -0.72 -3.50 11.85
N THR A 57 0.21 -3.42 12.78
CA THR A 57 0.49 -2.18 13.54
C THR A 57 1.45 -1.24 12.81
N ASP A 58 2.23 -1.75 11.85
CA ASP A 58 3.21 -0.99 11.08
C ASP A 58 3.07 -1.29 9.57
N VAL A 59 2.69 -0.26 8.81
CA VAL A 59 2.49 -0.34 7.36
C VAL A 59 3.78 -0.73 6.62
N VAL A 60 4.92 -0.20 7.05
CA VAL A 60 6.20 -0.43 6.40
C VAL A 60 6.61 -1.89 6.56
N GLU A 61 6.39 -2.46 7.73
CA GLU A 61 6.66 -3.88 7.99
C GLU A 61 5.78 -4.78 7.13
N GLU A 62 4.46 -4.53 7.09
CA GLU A 62 3.54 -5.34 6.30
C GLU A 62 3.81 -5.26 4.79
N ILE A 63 4.14 -4.08 4.27
CA ILE A 63 4.57 -3.93 2.86
C ILE A 63 5.84 -4.74 2.59
N THR A 64 6.81 -4.72 3.51
CA THR A 64 8.06 -5.47 3.35
C THR A 64 7.82 -6.99 3.35
N LYS A 65 6.81 -7.48 4.10
CA LYS A 65 6.39 -8.89 4.07
C LYS A 65 5.67 -9.27 2.78
N LEU A 66 4.79 -8.39 2.28
CA LEU A 66 4.00 -8.65 1.07
C LEU A 66 4.81 -8.54 -0.22
N ALA A 67 5.80 -7.65 -0.30
CA ALA A 67 6.50 -7.38 -1.54
C ALA A 67 7.18 -8.62 -2.16
N PRO A 68 7.88 -9.49 -1.38
CA PRO A 68 8.43 -10.74 -1.90
C PRO A 68 7.36 -11.72 -2.39
N GLU A 69 6.21 -11.82 -1.70
CA GLU A 69 5.08 -12.66 -2.11
C GLU A 69 4.52 -12.22 -3.47
N ILE A 70 4.37 -10.91 -3.65
CA ILE A 70 3.92 -10.31 -4.91
C ILE A 70 4.95 -10.55 -6.01
N LEU A 71 6.25 -10.40 -5.73
CA LEU A 71 7.31 -10.63 -6.71
C LEU A 71 7.44 -12.10 -7.15
N LYS A 72 7.11 -13.07 -6.29
CA LYS A 72 7.01 -14.49 -6.70
C LYS A 72 5.98 -14.67 -7.82
N LYS A 73 4.86 -13.94 -7.77
CA LYS A 73 3.79 -13.98 -8.78
C LYS A 73 4.05 -13.03 -9.96
N PHE A 74 4.71 -11.90 -9.71
CA PHE A 74 4.99 -10.85 -10.67
C PHE A 74 6.47 -10.42 -10.61
N PRO A 75 7.41 -11.19 -11.18
CA PRO A 75 8.85 -10.96 -11.00
C PRO A 75 9.37 -9.61 -11.50
N ASN A 76 8.63 -8.97 -12.41
CA ASN A 76 8.96 -7.67 -12.99
C ASN A 76 8.06 -6.54 -12.45
N ALA A 77 7.44 -6.74 -11.30
CA ALA A 77 6.59 -5.70 -10.69
C ALA A 77 7.43 -4.49 -10.25
N ILE A 78 6.85 -3.31 -10.42
CA ILE A 78 7.39 -2.06 -9.92
C ILE A 78 6.40 -1.54 -8.89
N PHE A 79 6.87 -1.25 -7.69
CA PHE A 79 6.04 -0.73 -6.60
C PHE A 79 5.90 0.78 -6.75
N PHE A 80 4.71 1.30 -6.51
CA PHE A 80 4.41 2.72 -6.58
C PHE A 80 3.89 3.20 -5.23
N GLY A 81 4.42 4.32 -4.75
CA GLY A 81 3.93 5.02 -3.57
C GLY A 81 3.55 6.46 -3.89
N GLY A 82 2.40 6.92 -3.40
CA GLY A 82 1.94 8.29 -3.59
C GLY A 82 2.51 9.23 -2.52
N GLN A 83 3.29 10.23 -2.92
CA GLN A 83 3.74 11.29 -2.03
C GLN A 83 2.82 12.49 -2.19
N ILE A 84 2.15 12.90 -1.11
CA ILE A 84 1.28 14.07 -1.15
C ILE A 84 2.14 15.34 -1.08
N VAL A 85 1.99 16.19 -2.10
CA VAL A 85 2.72 17.45 -2.28
C VAL A 85 1.78 18.62 -2.00
N PHE A 86 1.87 19.18 -0.79
CA PHE A 86 1.08 20.33 -0.37
C PHE A 86 1.77 21.67 -0.73
N PRO A 87 1.04 22.64 -1.31
CA PRO A 87 1.60 23.93 -1.70
C PRO A 87 1.99 24.84 -0.52
N ASN A 88 1.33 24.77 0.64
CA ASN A 88 1.51 25.74 1.75
C ASN A 88 1.78 25.14 3.14
N ASP A 89 2.27 23.89 3.23
CA ASP A 89 2.30 23.17 4.52
C ASP A 89 3.58 23.31 5.34
N SER A 90 3.42 23.23 6.67
CA SER A 90 4.51 23.17 7.66
C SER A 90 5.39 21.94 7.42
N ARG A 91 6.70 22.04 7.70
CA ARG A 91 7.67 20.95 7.41
C ARG A 91 7.33 19.65 8.16
N LEU A 92 6.64 19.75 9.30
CA LEU A 92 6.31 18.62 10.17
C LEU A 92 5.13 17.77 9.66
N THR A 93 4.04 18.39 9.21
CA THR A 93 2.88 17.70 8.61
C THR A 93 3.28 16.98 7.33
N ARG A 94 4.08 17.64 6.47
CA ARG A 94 4.65 17.03 5.25
C ARG A 94 5.52 15.81 5.54
N TRP A 95 6.24 15.80 6.66
CA TRP A 95 7.08 14.67 7.07
C TRP A 95 6.24 13.48 7.54
N LEU A 96 5.23 13.71 8.39
CA LEU A 96 4.35 12.64 8.90
C LEU A 96 3.56 11.95 7.77
N HIS A 97 2.98 12.72 6.85
CA HIS A 97 2.17 12.15 5.76
C HIS A 97 2.98 11.33 4.76
N ASN A 98 4.26 11.63 4.57
CA ASN A 98 5.10 10.97 3.57
C ASN A 98 6.10 9.97 4.20
N TYR A 99 6.19 9.90 5.52
CA TYR A 99 7.13 9.02 6.23
C TYR A 99 7.00 7.57 5.76
N THR A 100 5.77 7.04 5.72
CA THR A 100 5.49 5.65 5.33
C THR A 100 6.02 5.35 3.93
N VAL A 101 5.78 6.23 2.96
CA VAL A 101 6.23 6.03 1.57
C VAL A 101 7.75 5.99 1.47
N PHE A 102 8.45 6.93 2.13
CA PHE A 102 9.92 6.95 2.10
C PHE A 102 10.55 5.80 2.91
N ALA A 103 9.91 5.36 3.99
CA ALA A 103 10.36 4.23 4.79
C ALA A 103 10.18 2.92 4.02
N SER A 104 9.02 2.69 3.40
CA SER A 104 8.77 1.55 2.51
C SER A 104 9.72 1.55 1.32
N GLN A 105 9.92 2.70 0.67
CA GLN A 105 10.90 2.85 -0.40
C GLN A 105 12.28 2.38 0.07
N ARG A 106 12.78 2.90 1.19
CA ARG A 106 14.12 2.56 1.69
C ARG A 106 14.29 1.07 1.97
N LYS A 107 13.30 0.42 2.61
CA LYS A 107 13.35 -1.02 2.89
C LYS A 107 13.35 -1.84 1.60
N LEU A 108 12.42 -1.57 0.69
CA LEU A 108 12.32 -2.31 -0.57
C LEU A 108 13.54 -2.11 -1.47
N TYR A 109 14.10 -0.89 -1.54
CA TYR A 109 15.35 -0.64 -2.27
C TYR A 109 16.53 -1.42 -1.68
N ALA A 110 16.61 -1.58 -0.35
CA ALA A 110 17.66 -2.38 0.28
C ALA A 110 17.58 -3.87 -0.10
N GLU A 111 16.39 -4.35 -0.48
CA GLU A 111 16.15 -5.71 -0.99
C GLU A 111 16.26 -5.80 -2.52
N GLY A 112 16.66 -4.72 -3.20
CA GLY A 112 16.77 -4.67 -4.67
C GLY A 112 15.43 -4.58 -5.40
N ILE A 113 14.35 -4.25 -4.69
CA ILE A 113 12.99 -4.17 -5.24
C ILE A 113 12.74 -2.77 -5.81
N PRO A 114 12.38 -2.64 -7.10
CA PRO A 114 12.12 -1.34 -7.71
C PRO A 114 10.91 -0.63 -7.07
N PHE A 115 11.12 0.59 -6.59
CA PHE A 115 10.07 1.43 -6.01
C PHE A 115 10.11 2.86 -6.59
N VAL A 116 8.95 3.36 -7.01
CA VAL A 116 8.79 4.70 -7.58
C VAL A 116 7.87 5.53 -6.70
N VAL A 117 8.34 6.73 -6.33
CA VAL A 117 7.53 7.71 -5.60
C VAL A 117 6.88 8.65 -6.61
N LEU A 118 5.55 8.72 -6.61
CA LEU A 118 4.76 9.58 -7.47
C LEU A 118 4.28 10.81 -6.70
N PRO A 119 4.59 12.04 -7.14
CA PRO A 119 4.09 13.25 -6.50
C PRO A 119 2.61 13.45 -6.84
N ILE A 120 1.75 13.40 -5.83
CA ILE A 120 0.33 13.71 -5.93
C ILE A 120 0.14 15.13 -5.40
N LYS A 121 -0.19 16.07 -6.29
CA LYS A 121 -0.57 17.43 -5.87
C LYS A 121 -2.02 17.41 -5.42
N VAL A 122 -2.27 17.94 -4.23
CA VAL A 122 -3.60 18.20 -3.68
C VAL A 122 -3.83 19.69 -3.54
#